data_AF-A0A957TPI9-F1
#
_entry.id   AF-A0A957TPI9-F1
#
_cell.length_a   1.000
_cell.length_b   1.000
_cell.length_c   1.000
_cell.angle_alpha   90.00
_cell.angle_beta   90.00
_cell.angle_gamma   90.00
#
_symmetry.space_group_name_H-M   'P 1'
#
loop_
_entity.id
_entity.type
_entity.pdbx_description
1 polymer ?
#
loop_
_entity_poly.entity_id
_entity_poly.type
_entity_poly.pdbx_seq_one_letter_code
_entity_poly.pdbx_strand_id
1 'polypeptide(L)' 'MYAVEFEAKIEDGRIHVPEQFAERFRQGVRVILLTADSMVDTKEQQSNLIEQLLANPLNIPKFHPLKRDEIYAR' A
#
# COMPACT_ATOMS: atom_id res chain seq x y z
N MET A 1 -13.32 14.52 -15.94
CA MET A 1 -13.43 13.22 -15.24
C MET A 1 -13.53 13.54 -13.75
N TYR A 2 -14.57 13.05 -13.05
CA TYR A 2 -14.85 13.39 -11.64
C TYR A 2 -14.84 12.11 -10.81
N ALA A 3 -14.08 12.09 -9.72
CA ALA A 3 -13.94 10.95 -8.82
C ALA A 3 -14.28 11.40 -7.40
N VAL A 4 -14.98 10.54 -6.67
CA VAL A 4 -15.27 10.72 -5.25
C VAL A 4 -14.87 9.45 -4.52
N GLU A 5 -14.28 9.62 -3.35
CA GLU A 5 -13.97 8.54 -2.43
C GLU A 5 -14.88 8.70 -1.21
N PHE A 6 -15.53 7.61 -0.82
CA PHE A 6 -16.35 7.56 0.37
C PHE A 6 -16.32 6.15 0.95
N GLU A 7 -16.50 6.06 2.26
CA GLU A 7 -16.65 4.79 2.95
C GLU A 7 -18.13 4.42 3.01
N ALA A 8 -18.45 3.17 2.66
CA ALA A 8 -19.79 2.65 2.72
C ALA A 8 -19.77 1.16 3.06
N LYS A 9 -20.80 0.70 3.76
CA LYS A 9 -21.03 -0.73 3.96
C LYS A 9 -21.73 -1.32 2.75
N ILE A 10 -21.41 -2.58 2.46
CA ILE A 10 -22.13 -3.36 1.47
C ILE A 10 -23.35 -3.95 2.18
N GLU A 11 -24.54 -3.54 1.74
CA GLU A 11 -25.83 -4.04 2.25
C GLU A 11 -26.54 -4.78 1.11
N ASP A 12 -26.86 -6.05 1.30
CA ASP A 12 -27.51 -6.91 0.28
C ASP A 12 -26.79 -6.91 -1.09
N GLY A 13 -25.45 -6.87 -1.07
CA GLY A 13 -24.63 -6.81 -2.28
C GLY A 13 -24.68 -5.47 -3.01
N ARG A 14 -25.16 -4.40 -2.36
CA ARG A 14 -25.27 -3.04 -2.92
C ARG A 14 -24.45 -2.06 -2.10
N ILE A 15 -23.80 -1.11 -2.79
CA ILE A 15 -23.17 0.06 -2.19
C ILE A 15 -24.07 1.26 -2.47
N HIS A 16 -24.56 1.89 -1.42
CA HIS A 16 -25.37 3.10 -1.55
C HIS A 16 -24.47 4.30 -1.77
N VAL A 17 -24.67 5.02 -2.87
CA VAL A 17 -24.00 6.30 -3.13
C VAL A 17 -24.63 7.34 -2.20
N PRO A 18 -23.84 8.08 -1.39
CA PRO A 18 -24.37 9.13 -0.53
C PRO A 18 -25.20 10.16 -1.32
N GLU A 19 -26.30 10.65 -0.74
CA GLU A 19 -27.25 11.54 -1.42
C GLU A 19 -26.59 12.79 -2.01
N GLN A 20 -25.58 13.33 -1.32
CA GLN A 20 -24.78 14.47 -1.77
C GLN A 20 -24.10 14.26 -3.14
N PHE A 21 -23.96 13.01 -3.57
CA PHE A 21 -23.36 12.62 -4.84
C PHE A 21 -24.37 12.01 -5.82
N ALA A 22 -25.57 11.64 -5.38
CA ALA A 22 -26.55 10.90 -6.17
C ALA A 22 -26.91 11.58 -7.51
N GLU A 23 -27.07 12.91 -7.49
CA GLU A 23 -27.36 13.70 -8.70
C GLU A 23 -26.27 13.59 -9.77
N ARG A 24 -25.01 13.44 -9.37
CA ARG A 24 -23.85 13.42 -10.27
C ARG A 24 -23.54 12.04 -10.83
N PHE A 25 -24.00 10.96 -10.18
CA PHE A 25 -23.68 9.58 -10.54
C PHE A 25 -24.90 8.80 -11.08
N ARG A 26 -25.87 9.49 -11.70
CA ARG A 26 -27.07 8.90 -12.30
C ARG A 26 -26.82 8.04 -13.56
N GLN A 27 -25.64 8.15 -14.17
CA GLN A 27 -25.25 7.43 -15.39
C GLN A 27 -24.32 6.26 -15.06
N GLY A 28 -23.86 5.52 -16.08
CA GLY A 28 -22.87 4.46 -15.90
C GLY A 28 -21.59 4.99 -15.22
N VAL A 29 -21.18 4.32 -14.14
CA VAL A 29 -20.00 4.68 -13.35
C VAL A 29 -18.92 3.62 -13.45
N ARG A 30 -17.65 4.05 -13.34
CA ARG A 30 -16.52 3.16 -13.08
C ARG A 30 -16.23 3.20 -11.58
N VAL A 31 -16.25 2.05 -10.92
CA VAL A 31 -16.00 1.92 -9.49
C VAL A 31 -14.65 1.26 -9.22
N ILE A 32 -14.01 1.65 -8.12
CA ILE A 32 -12.84 1.00 -7.53
C ILE A 32 -13.27 0.63 -6.10
N LEU A 33 -13.19 -0.66 -5.76
CA LEU A 33 -13.53 -1.15 -4.43
C LEU A 33 -12.24 -1.45 -3.67
N LEU A 34 -12.09 -0.82 -2.51
CA LEU A 34 -11.01 -1.09 -1.57
C LEU A 34 -11.64 -1.67 -0.32
N THR A 35 -11.21 -2.86 0.10
CA THR A 35 -11.68 -3.45 1.36
C THR A 35 -10.70 -3.09 2.47
N ALA A 36 -11.16 -3.01 3.72
CA ALA A 36 -10.27 -2.85 4.86
C ALA A 36 -9.24 -4.00 4.92
N ASP A 37 -9.61 -5.19 4.45
CA ASP A 37 -8.70 -6.33 4.31
C ASP A 37 -7.63 -6.12 3.23
N SER A 38 -7.87 -5.25 2.26
CA SER A 38 -6.85 -4.75 1.32
C SER A 38 -6.00 -3.60 1.87
N MET A 39 -6.38 -3.00 3.02
CA MET A 39 -5.39 -2.31 3.86
C MET A 39 -4.55 -3.32 4.67
N VAL A 40 -5.08 -4.55 4.82
CA VAL A 40 -4.37 -5.73 5.35
C VAL A 40 -3.74 -6.56 4.23
N ASP A 41 -3.57 -6.02 3.01
CA ASP A 41 -2.59 -6.52 2.02
C ASP A 41 -1.14 -6.20 2.44
N THR A 42 -0.88 -6.19 3.75
CA THR A 42 0.44 -6.09 4.38
C THR A 42 0.64 -7.05 5.54
N LYS A 43 -0.29 -7.97 5.85
CA LYS A 43 0.07 -9.14 6.70
C LYS A 43 0.78 -10.25 5.92
N GLU A 44 0.66 -10.24 4.60
CA GLU A 44 1.75 -10.66 3.72
C GLU A 44 2.52 -9.42 3.23
N GLN A 45 2.95 -8.54 4.15
CA GLN A 45 4.29 -7.99 3.99
C GLN A 45 5.17 -9.23 3.94
N GLN A 46 5.45 -9.70 2.72
CA GLN A 46 6.78 -10.15 2.40
C GLN A 46 7.67 -9.06 2.97
N SER A 47 8.07 -9.22 4.23
CA SER A 47 8.93 -8.29 4.96
C SER A 47 9.98 -7.90 3.96
N ASN A 48 10.01 -6.62 3.60
CA ASN A 48 10.83 -6.18 2.47
C ASN A 48 12.24 -6.74 2.72
N LEU A 49 12.95 -7.16 1.67
CA LEU A 49 14.28 -7.73 1.84
C LEU A 49 15.16 -6.83 2.75
N ILE A 50 14.98 -5.51 2.66
CA ILE A 50 15.60 -4.55 3.59
C ILE A 50 15.19 -4.77 5.05
N GLU A 51 13.90 -4.89 5.35
CA GLU A 51 13.39 -5.17 6.71
C GLU A 51 13.89 -6.51 7.25
N GLN A 52 13.95 -7.55 6.40
CA GLN A 52 14.52 -8.85 6.77
C GLN A 52 15.99 -8.75 7.12
N LEU A 53 16.78 -8.03 6.33
CA LEU A 53 18.21 -7.83 6.56
C LEU A 53 18.50 -6.95 7.78
N LEU A 54 17.61 -6.00 8.11
CA LEU A 54 17.72 -5.21 9.33
C LEU A 54 17.45 -6.06 10.58
N ALA A 55 16.45 -6.94 10.53
CA ALA A 55 16.12 -7.84 11.64
C ALA A 55 17.14 -8.99 11.77
N ASN A 56 17.61 -9.53 10.65
CA ASN A 56 18.53 -10.66 10.55
C ASN A 56 19.65 -10.33 9.57
N PRO A 57 20.70 -9.62 10.01
CA PRO A 57 21.81 -9.23 9.14
C PRO A 57 22.58 -10.45 8.62
N LEU A 58 23.00 -10.39 7.35
CA LEU A 58 23.84 -11.42 6.75
C LEU A 58 25.25 -11.37 7.33
N ASN A 59 25.64 -12.43 8.03
CA ASN A 59 27.01 -12.62 8.50
C ASN A 59 27.85 -13.30 7.42
N ILE A 60 28.56 -12.50 6.63
CA ILE A 60 29.47 -13.00 5.60
C ILE A 60 30.89 -13.02 6.18
N PRO A 61 31.57 -14.19 6.21
CA PRO A 61 32.96 -14.27 6.67
C PRO A 61 33.85 -13.34 5.84
N LYS A 62 34.71 -12.57 6.53
CA LYS A 62 35.66 -11.61 5.93
C LYS A 62 35.01 -10.39 5.25
N PHE A 63 33.73 -10.13 5.49
CA PHE A 63 33.14 -8.84 5.09
C PHE A 63 33.71 -7.71 5.94
N HIS A 64 34.41 -6.78 5.29
CA HIS A 64 34.96 -5.58 5.91
C HIS A 64 34.32 -4.37 5.20
N PRO A 65 33.38 -3.68 5.85
CA PRO A 65 32.80 -2.46 5.28
C PRO A 65 33.90 -1.43 5.01
N LEU A 66 33.81 -0.75 3.87
CA LEU A 66 34.71 0.37 3.59
C LEU A 66 34.48 1.47 4.63
N LYS A 67 35.59 2.05 5.10
CA LYS A 67 35.57 3.25 5.92
C LYS A 67 35.10 4.43 5.08
N ARG A 68 34.53 5.42 5.78
CA ARG A 68 34.02 6.65 5.15
C ARG A 68 35.07 7.32 4.27
N ASP A 69 36.30 7.39 4.73
CA ASP A 69 37.42 8.01 4.00
C ASP A 69 37.79 7.24 2.71
N GLU A 70 37.59 5.92 2.69
CA GLU A 70 37.85 5.05 1.53
C GLU A 70 36.79 5.22 0.44
N ILE A 71 35.58 5.64 0.79
CA ILE A 71 34.47 5.86 -0.15
C ILE A 71 34.68 7.15 -0.97
N TYR A 72 35.21 8.19 -0.33
CA TYR A 72 35.37 9.53 -0.93
C TYR A 72 36.75 9.76 -1.59
N ALA A 73 37.66 8.80 -1.52
CA ALA A 73 39.00 8.90 -2.11
C ALA A 73 39.04 8.63 -3.64
N ARG A 74 37.91 8.80 -4.35
CA ARG A 74 37.82 8.66 -5.83
C ARG A 74 38.09 9.97 -6.56
#